data_AF-A0A2A8CX78-F1
#
_entry.id   AF-A0A2A8CX78-F1
#
_cell.length_a   1.000
_cell.length_b   1.000
_cell.length_c   1.000
_cell.angle_alpha   90.00
_cell.angle_beta   90.00
_cell.angle_gamma   90.00
#
_symmetry.space_group_name_H-M   'P 1'
#
loop_
_entity.id
_entity.type
_entity.pdbx_description
1 polymer ?
#
loop_
_entity_poly.entity_id
_entity_poly.type
_entity_poly.pdbx_seq_one_letter_code
_entity_poly.pdbx_strand_id
1 'polypeptide(L)'
;MADELFSFDTRLVRTVRMLVSRPGGLTVAYLGGRRAPYIRPFRLFVVSGLLLLLVTSLGRSLTDTRGVPMLKPVVNVDVSDDEIQKMRAEADSIRAAGTVVTSVKAAFVEGTARAAEDPERINRIFQERLSILAAMLLPAFAGLLQLLFRRRFYAEHVIHALHLHSFLFLATSTYLSVAYFIRLVDATQTASVLLPIAVVALVGTLLVYGFRSLRRVYAEPFRTTAWKGGLLLLLNGIVFLAALLIYLFGTLLMA
;
A
#
# COMPACT_ATOMS: atom_id res chain seq x y z
N MET A 1 -10.26 12.92 30.67
CA MET A 1 -10.14 12.92 29.19
C MET A 1 -8.90 13.68 28.70
N ALA A 2 -8.53 14.84 29.27
CA ALA A 2 -7.32 15.57 28.86
C ALA A 2 -6.00 14.83 29.17
N ASP A 3 -5.87 14.20 30.34
CA ASP A 3 -4.62 13.50 30.73
C ASP A 3 -4.33 12.24 29.89
N GLU A 4 -5.37 11.60 29.35
CA GLU A 4 -5.19 10.50 28.39
C GLU A 4 -4.67 10.99 27.05
N LEU A 5 -5.13 12.16 26.57
CA LEU A 5 -4.65 12.80 25.33
C LEU A 5 -3.17 13.21 25.46
N PHE A 6 -2.77 13.84 26.57
CA PHE A 6 -1.37 14.25 26.78
C PHE A 6 -0.42 13.05 27.02
N SER A 7 -0.86 11.99 27.70
CA SER A 7 -0.05 10.78 27.90
C SER A 7 0.05 9.89 26.66
N PHE A 8 -0.93 9.97 25.76
CA PHE A 8 -0.93 9.31 24.46
C PHE A 8 0.16 9.90 23.56
N ASP A 9 0.26 11.24 23.53
CA ASP A 9 1.18 11.97 22.66
C ASP A 9 2.65 11.64 22.96
N THR A 10 3.02 11.61 24.25
CA THR A 10 4.40 11.28 24.67
C THR A 10 4.80 9.85 24.30
N ARG A 11 3.87 8.88 24.38
CA ARG A 11 4.13 7.47 24.02
C ARG A 11 4.18 7.27 22.51
N LEU A 12 3.36 8.00 21.75
CA LEU A 12 3.34 7.95 20.30
C LEU A 12 4.66 8.46 19.72
N VAL A 13 5.10 9.66 20.14
CA VAL A 13 6.37 10.25 19.67
C VAL A 13 7.55 9.34 19.97
N ARG A 14 7.61 8.78 21.19
CA ARG A 14 8.66 7.80 21.56
C ARG A 14 8.62 6.55 20.69
N THR A 15 7.41 6.04 20.39
CA THR A 15 7.23 4.83 19.56
C THR A 15 7.63 5.10 18.11
N VAL A 16 7.16 6.20 17.51
CA VAL A 16 7.49 6.60 16.13
C VAL A 16 8.99 6.86 15.99
N ARG A 17 9.59 7.59 16.94
CA ARG A 17 11.04 7.83 16.96
C ARG A 17 11.82 6.53 17.04
N MET A 18 11.40 5.59 17.90
CA MET A 18 12.06 4.28 18.02
C MET A 18 11.90 3.45 16.74
N LEU A 19 10.72 3.48 16.12
CA LEU A 19 10.44 2.79 14.86
C LEU A 19 11.34 3.31 13.74
N VAL A 20 11.38 4.63 13.53
CA VAL A 20 12.15 5.26 12.44
C VAL A 20 13.65 5.15 12.67
N SER A 21 14.16 5.46 13.86
CA SER A 21 15.60 5.51 14.11
C SER A 21 16.25 4.14 14.29
N ARG A 22 15.49 3.10 14.65
CA ARG A 22 16.04 1.76 14.93
C ARG A 22 15.25 0.66 14.20
N PRO A 23 15.60 0.32 12.94
CA PRO A 23 14.87 -0.67 12.15
C PRO A 23 14.75 -2.03 12.86
N GLY A 24 13.53 -2.49 13.13
CA GLY A 24 13.27 -3.74 13.85
C GLY A 24 13.54 -3.71 15.36
N GLY A 25 14.03 -2.60 15.91
CA GLY A 25 14.31 -2.46 17.34
C GLY A 25 13.05 -2.48 18.20
N LEU A 26 11.96 -1.89 17.70
CA LEU A 26 10.65 -1.93 18.35
C LEU A 26 10.09 -3.37 18.41
N THR A 27 10.23 -4.13 17.32
CA THR A 27 9.87 -5.55 17.29
C THR A 27 10.67 -6.35 18.32
N VAL A 28 12.00 -6.22 18.35
CA VAL A 28 12.83 -6.92 19.34
C VAL A 28 12.45 -6.54 20.77
N ALA A 29 12.20 -5.26 21.05
CA ALA A 29 11.77 -4.81 22.37
C ALA A 29 10.41 -5.40 22.78
N TYR A 30 9.46 -5.46 21.85
CA TYR A 30 8.13 -6.00 22.09
C TYR A 30 8.14 -7.53 22.31
N LEU A 31 8.92 -8.26 21.50
CA LEU A 31 9.14 -9.70 21.64
C LEU A 31 9.88 -10.05 22.94
N GLY A 32 10.83 -9.21 23.37
CA GLY A 32 11.55 -9.34 24.63
C GLY A 32 10.77 -8.88 25.88
N GLY A 33 9.46 -8.65 25.79
CA GLY A 33 8.60 -8.34 26.94
C GLY A 33 8.59 -6.89 27.41
N ARG A 34 9.39 -5.98 26.80
CA ARG A 34 9.40 -4.54 27.13
C ARG A 34 8.23 -3.79 26.49
N ARG A 35 7.00 -4.15 26.88
CA ARG A 35 5.73 -3.68 26.26
C ARG A 35 5.19 -2.36 26.83
N ALA A 36 5.42 -2.07 28.11
CA ALA A 36 4.81 -0.95 28.83
C ALA A 36 5.10 0.47 28.26
N PRO A 37 6.29 0.77 27.69
CA PRO A 37 6.58 2.12 27.20
C PRO A 37 6.13 2.39 25.75
N TYR A 38 5.65 1.37 25.02
CA TYR A 38 5.32 1.48 23.59
C TYR A 38 3.85 1.22 23.30
N ILE A 39 3.36 1.81 22.21
CA ILE A 39 2.03 1.53 21.68
C ILE A 39 2.00 0.10 21.13
N ARG A 40 0.86 -0.61 21.32
CA ARG A 40 0.66 -1.96 20.77
C ARG A 40 0.82 -1.94 19.23
N PRO A 41 1.47 -2.95 18.61
CA PRO A 41 1.78 -2.97 17.18
C PRO A 41 0.56 -2.71 16.28
N PHE A 42 -0.58 -3.32 16.62
CA PHE A 42 -1.84 -3.12 15.89
C PHE A 42 -2.33 -1.68 15.92
N ARG A 43 -2.28 -1.03 17.10
CA ARG A 43 -2.70 0.37 17.24
C ARG A 43 -1.77 1.30 16.45
N LEU A 44 -0.47 1.05 16.45
CA LEU A 44 0.49 1.82 15.65
C LEU A 44 0.21 1.69 14.15
N PHE A 45 -0.07 0.46 13.68
CA PHE A 45 -0.44 0.21 12.28
C PHE A 45 -1.67 1.00 11.86
N VAL A 46 -2.74 0.95 12.66
CA VAL A 46 -3.97 1.70 12.39
C VAL A 46 -3.72 3.21 12.39
N VAL A 47 -3.01 3.74 13.38
CA VAL A 47 -2.70 5.18 13.47
C VAL A 47 -1.86 5.64 12.27
N SER A 48 -0.82 4.90 11.89
CA SER A 48 0.00 5.23 10.72
C SER A 48 -0.80 5.13 9.41
N GLY A 49 -1.71 4.16 9.29
CA GLY A 49 -2.59 4.02 8.13
C GLY A 49 -3.62 5.16 8.03
N LEU A 50 -4.20 5.56 9.16
CA LEU A 50 -5.09 6.73 9.24
C LEU A 50 -4.34 8.02 8.90
N LEU A 51 -3.09 8.18 9.33
CA LEU A 51 -2.26 9.31 8.94
C LEU A 51 -2.03 9.35 7.43
N LEU A 52 -1.73 8.20 6.81
CA LEU A 52 -1.57 8.12 5.36
C LEU A 52 -2.86 8.51 4.63
N LEU A 53 -4.01 8.01 5.10
CA LEU A 53 -5.31 8.40 4.58
C LEU A 53 -5.54 9.90 4.70
N LEU A 54 -5.29 10.49 5.87
CA LEU A 54 -5.43 11.92 6.10
C LEU A 54 -4.54 12.75 5.17
N VAL A 55 -3.27 12.40 5.02
CA VAL A 55 -2.32 13.12 4.15
C VAL A 55 -2.76 13.03 2.69
N THR A 56 -3.19 11.86 2.23
CA THR A 56 -3.68 11.70 0.84
C THR A 56 -4.99 12.45 0.59
N SER A 57 -5.90 12.46 1.57
CA SER A 57 -7.18 13.18 1.48
C SER A 57 -6.95 14.70 1.45
N LEU A 58 -6.15 15.22 2.37
CA LEU A 58 -5.83 16.64 2.45
C LEU A 58 -5.05 17.12 1.22
N GLY A 59 -4.03 16.37 0.80
CA GLY A 59 -3.24 16.70 -0.37
C GLY A 59 -4.07 16.75 -1.66
N ARG A 60 -5.03 15.83 -1.83
CA ARG A 60 -5.98 15.89 -2.96
C ARG A 60 -6.79 17.18 -2.93
N SER A 61 -7.44 17.48 -1.80
CA SER A 61 -8.27 18.68 -1.67
C SER A 61 -7.48 19.95 -2.00
N LEU A 62 -6.24 20.08 -1.52
CA LEU A 62 -5.40 21.24 -1.79
C LEU A 62 -4.95 21.35 -3.26
N THR A 63 -4.77 20.21 -3.94
CA THR A 63 -4.28 20.22 -5.32
C THR A 63 -5.40 20.35 -6.36
N ASP A 64 -6.59 19.85 -6.03
CA ASP A 64 -7.80 19.96 -6.84
C ASP A 64 -8.24 21.43 -6.99
N THR A 65 -8.17 22.21 -5.90
CA THR A 65 -8.44 23.67 -5.93
C THR A 65 -7.49 24.45 -6.85
N ARG A 66 -6.31 23.92 -7.16
CA ARG A 66 -5.33 24.55 -8.05
C ARG A 66 -5.27 23.95 -9.46
N GLY A 67 -6.12 22.97 -9.76
CA GLY A 67 -6.16 22.32 -11.07
C GLY A 67 -4.88 21.55 -11.45
N VAL A 68 -4.05 21.14 -10.47
CA VAL A 68 -2.83 20.37 -10.73
C VAL A 68 -3.05 18.90 -10.32
N PRO A 69 -3.53 18.00 -11.20
CA PRO A 69 -3.79 16.62 -10.81
C PRO A 69 -2.49 15.90 -10.36
N MET A 70 -2.49 15.41 -9.12
CA MET A 70 -1.35 14.71 -8.49
C MET A 70 -1.23 13.24 -8.90
N LEU A 71 -2.37 12.59 -9.08
CA LEU A 71 -2.46 11.25 -9.63
C LEU A 71 -3.04 11.42 -11.02
N LYS A 72 -2.27 11.07 -12.05
CA LYS A 72 -2.88 10.82 -13.35
C LYS A 72 -3.96 9.75 -13.13
N PRO A 73 -5.14 9.89 -13.75
CA PRO A 73 -6.14 8.84 -13.70
C PRO A 73 -5.48 7.50 -14.05
N VAL A 74 -5.69 6.49 -13.20
CA VAL A 74 -5.08 5.15 -13.36
C VAL A 74 -5.60 4.52 -14.64
N VAL A 75 -6.87 4.80 -14.96
CA VAL A 75 -7.54 4.46 -16.20
C VAL A 75 -7.74 5.76 -16.97
N ASN A 76 -6.90 5.99 -17.99
CA ASN A 76 -7.14 7.00 -19.01
C ASN A 76 -7.40 6.25 -20.31
N VAL A 77 -8.67 5.97 -20.57
CA VAL A 77 -9.11 5.12 -21.67
C VAL A 77 -9.81 6.04 -22.67
N ASP A 78 -9.07 6.43 -23.70
CA ASP A 78 -9.62 7.10 -24.88
C ASP A 78 -10.00 5.99 -25.86
N VAL A 79 -11.19 5.41 -25.65
CA VAL A 79 -11.74 4.34 -26.50
C VAL A 79 -12.94 4.91 -27.22
N SER A 80 -12.99 4.69 -28.53
CA SER A 80 -14.08 5.18 -29.36
C SER A 80 -15.41 4.47 -29.03
N ASP A 81 -16.53 5.17 -29.19
CA ASP A 81 -17.86 4.59 -28.99
C ASP A 81 -18.07 3.32 -29.85
N ASP A 82 -17.49 3.31 -31.07
CA ASP A 82 -17.49 2.16 -31.98
C ASP A 82 -16.76 0.94 -31.39
N GLU A 83 -15.67 1.15 -30.65
CA GLU A 83 -14.94 0.07 -29.98
C GLU A 83 -15.71 -0.45 -28.76
N ILE A 84 -16.34 0.44 -27.99
CA ILE A 84 -17.22 0.06 -26.86
C ILE A 84 -18.39 -0.79 -27.36
N GLN A 85 -19.00 -0.41 -28.49
CA GLN A 85 -20.08 -1.18 -29.09
C GLN A 85 -19.62 -2.57 -29.58
N LYS A 86 -18.42 -2.66 -30.18
CA LYS A 86 -17.82 -3.95 -30.57
C LYS A 86 -17.56 -4.84 -29.36
N MET A 87 -17.05 -4.28 -28.26
CA MET A 87 -16.83 -5.02 -27.01
C MET A 87 -18.14 -5.57 -26.43
N ARG A 88 -19.22 -4.79 -26.45
CA ARG A 88 -20.55 -5.25 -26.01
C ARG A 88 -21.08 -6.38 -26.88
N ALA A 89 -20.99 -6.23 -28.20
CA ALA A 89 -21.38 -7.28 -29.15
C ALA A 89 -20.56 -8.57 -28.96
N GLU A 90 -19.26 -8.43 -28.68
CA GLU A 90 -18.39 -9.55 -28.33
C GLU A 90 -18.84 -10.22 -27.02
N ALA A 91 -19.15 -9.45 -25.97
CA ALA A 91 -19.63 -9.99 -24.70
C ALA A 91 -20.93 -10.80 -24.86
N ASP A 92 -21.88 -10.33 -25.67
CA ASP A 92 -23.14 -11.04 -25.94
C ASP A 92 -22.89 -12.33 -26.74
N SER A 93 -21.97 -12.30 -27.70
CA SER A 93 -21.57 -13.49 -28.45
C SER A 93 -20.89 -14.55 -27.57
N ILE A 94 -20.07 -14.12 -26.60
CA ILE A 94 -19.41 -15.02 -25.64
C ILE A 94 -20.47 -15.60 -24.68
N ARG A 95 -21.42 -14.79 -24.20
CA ARG A 95 -22.53 -15.24 -23.33
C ARG A 95 -23.36 -16.34 -23.99
N ALA A 96 -23.63 -16.22 -25.28
CA ALA A 96 -24.44 -17.17 -26.04
C ALA A 96 -23.89 -18.62 -25.98
N ALA A 97 -22.60 -18.81 -25.72
CA ALA A 97 -21.99 -20.13 -25.56
C ALA A 97 -22.40 -20.88 -24.27
N GLY A 98 -23.07 -20.22 -23.30
CA GLY A 98 -23.83 -20.88 -22.23
C GLY A 98 -23.03 -21.56 -21.10
N THR A 99 -21.69 -21.49 -21.08
CA THR A 99 -20.86 -22.08 -20.02
C THR A 99 -20.51 -21.09 -18.90
N VAL A 100 -20.11 -21.62 -17.73
CA VAL A 100 -19.59 -20.78 -16.62
C VAL A 100 -18.35 -20.00 -17.05
N VAL A 101 -17.45 -20.62 -17.81
CA VAL A 101 -16.23 -19.94 -18.30
C VAL A 101 -16.59 -18.79 -19.25
N THR A 102 -17.58 -18.99 -20.12
CA THR A 102 -17.98 -17.96 -21.09
C THR A 102 -18.78 -16.84 -20.45
N SER A 103 -19.63 -17.11 -19.46
CA SER A 103 -20.29 -16.05 -18.68
C SER A 103 -19.29 -15.17 -17.91
N VAL A 104 -18.24 -15.76 -17.33
CA VAL A 104 -17.15 -15.00 -16.68
C VAL A 104 -16.38 -14.15 -17.68
N LYS A 105 -16.04 -14.69 -18.85
CA LYS A 105 -15.36 -13.94 -19.92
C LYS A 105 -16.22 -12.78 -20.44
N ALA A 106 -17.50 -13.01 -20.68
CA ALA A 106 -18.41 -11.96 -21.14
C ALA A 106 -18.61 -10.86 -20.09
N ALA A 107 -18.72 -11.22 -18.81
CA ALA A 107 -18.82 -10.24 -17.73
C ALA A 107 -17.56 -9.38 -17.61
N PHE A 108 -16.38 -9.94 -17.90
CA PHE A 108 -15.14 -9.18 -17.97
C PHE A 108 -15.14 -8.19 -19.14
N VAL A 109 -15.50 -8.62 -20.35
CA VAL A 109 -15.55 -7.77 -21.55
C VAL A 109 -16.58 -6.65 -21.41
N GLU A 110 -17.72 -6.94 -20.78
CA GLU A 110 -18.70 -5.90 -20.47
C GLU A 110 -18.21 -4.93 -19.39
N GLY A 111 -17.54 -5.44 -18.36
CA GLY A 111 -16.94 -4.60 -17.31
C GLY A 111 -15.88 -3.64 -17.86
N THR A 112 -15.08 -4.06 -18.84
CA THR A 112 -14.12 -3.19 -19.51
C THR A 112 -14.78 -2.16 -20.41
N ALA A 113 -15.89 -2.49 -21.09
CA ALA A 113 -16.68 -1.53 -21.85
C ALA A 113 -17.29 -0.44 -20.92
N ARG A 114 -17.86 -0.83 -19.78
CA ARG A 114 -18.39 0.12 -18.79
C ARG A 114 -17.30 0.98 -18.14
N ALA A 115 -16.13 0.40 -17.90
CA ALA A 115 -14.97 1.14 -17.39
C ALA A 115 -14.44 2.20 -18.39
N ALA A 116 -14.63 1.98 -19.69
CA ALA A 116 -14.29 2.93 -20.74
C ALA A 116 -15.30 4.09 -20.81
N GLU A 117 -16.59 3.84 -20.54
CA GLU A 117 -17.65 4.87 -20.55
C GLU A 117 -17.53 5.85 -19.38
N ASP A 118 -17.16 5.38 -18.18
CA ASP A 118 -16.95 6.25 -17.01
C ASP A 118 -15.63 5.94 -16.28
N PRO A 119 -14.50 6.47 -16.80
CA PRO A 119 -13.19 6.30 -16.16
C PRO A 119 -13.12 6.94 -14.77
N GLU A 120 -13.92 7.98 -14.49
CA GLU A 120 -13.93 8.67 -13.20
C GLU A 120 -14.49 7.80 -12.07
N ARG A 121 -15.57 7.06 -12.34
CA ARG A 121 -16.15 6.11 -11.39
C ARG A 121 -15.17 5.00 -11.03
N ILE A 122 -14.46 4.44 -12.02
CA ILE A 122 -13.43 3.43 -11.77
C ILE A 122 -12.28 4.01 -10.94
N ASN A 123 -11.82 5.23 -11.28
CA ASN A 123 -10.76 5.91 -10.53
C ASN A 123 -11.18 6.19 -9.08
N ARG A 124 -12.44 6.52 -8.82
CA ARG A 124 -12.98 6.73 -7.46
C ARG A 124 -13.00 5.44 -6.65
N ILE A 125 -13.58 4.37 -7.21
CA ILE A 125 -13.66 3.06 -6.55
C ILE A 125 -12.25 2.53 -6.24
N PHE A 126 -11.33 2.64 -7.21
CA PHE A 126 -9.93 2.29 -7.04
C PHE A 126 -9.34 3.01 -5.81
N GLN A 127 -9.49 4.34 -5.74
CA GLN A 127 -8.89 5.13 -4.68
C GLN A 127 -9.48 4.88 -3.29
N GLU A 128 -10.78 4.62 -3.18
CA GLU A 128 -11.44 4.36 -1.89
C GLU A 128 -10.99 3.05 -1.24
N ARG A 129 -10.61 2.05 -2.04
CA ARG A 129 -10.31 0.69 -1.55
C ARG A 129 -8.82 0.36 -1.44
N LEU A 130 -7.93 1.21 -1.98
CA LEU A 130 -6.47 1.01 -1.90
C LEU A 130 -5.93 0.81 -0.48
N SER A 131 -6.45 1.56 0.50
CA SER A 131 -5.98 1.45 1.89
C SER A 131 -6.44 0.16 2.56
N ILE A 132 -7.58 -0.41 2.14
CA ILE A 132 -8.07 -1.71 2.64
C ILE A 132 -7.23 -2.85 2.05
N LEU A 133 -6.83 -2.77 0.77
CA LEU A 133 -5.94 -3.74 0.15
C LEU A 133 -4.62 -3.89 0.92
N ALA A 134 -4.05 -2.78 1.39
CA ALA A 134 -2.83 -2.79 2.20
C ALA A 134 -3.00 -3.55 3.54
N ALA A 135 -4.18 -3.49 4.16
CA ALA A 135 -4.48 -4.25 5.38
C ALA A 135 -4.68 -5.74 5.09
N MET A 136 -5.27 -6.08 3.94
CA MET A 136 -5.52 -7.47 3.54
C MET A 136 -4.22 -8.24 3.20
N LEU A 137 -3.16 -7.53 2.82
CA LEU A 137 -1.84 -8.09 2.54
C LEU A 137 -1.05 -8.46 3.80
N LEU A 138 -1.45 -7.97 4.97
CA LEU A 138 -0.70 -8.17 6.21
C LEU A 138 -0.63 -9.65 6.64
N PRO A 139 -1.75 -10.41 6.67
CA PRO A 139 -1.69 -11.84 6.97
C PRO A 139 -0.85 -12.62 5.95
N ALA A 140 -0.90 -12.25 4.67
CA ALA A 140 -0.13 -12.89 3.61
C ALA A 140 1.37 -12.62 3.79
N PHE A 141 1.77 -11.37 4.05
CA PHE A 141 3.15 -11.02 4.34
C PHE A 141 3.68 -11.73 5.60
N ALA A 142 2.88 -11.79 6.67
CA ALA A 142 3.22 -12.53 7.88
C ALA A 142 3.34 -14.06 7.61
N GLY A 143 2.50 -14.60 6.74
CA GLY A 143 2.58 -15.99 6.28
C GLY A 143 3.85 -16.28 5.47
N LEU A 144 4.26 -15.38 4.58
CA LEU A 144 5.52 -15.49 3.86
C LEU A 144 6.73 -15.40 4.80
N LEU A 145 6.68 -14.54 5.81
CA LEU A 145 7.68 -14.49 6.87
C LEU A 145 7.74 -15.82 7.63
N GLN A 146 6.59 -16.39 8.01
CA GLN A 146 6.54 -17.71 8.66
C GLN A 146 7.16 -18.79 7.77
N LEU A 147 6.90 -18.77 6.46
CA LEU A 147 7.42 -19.73 5.51
C LEU A 147 8.96 -19.66 5.40
N LEU A 148 9.53 -18.45 5.35
CA LEU A 148 10.97 -18.24 5.15
C LEU A 148 11.78 -18.26 6.46
N PHE A 149 11.15 -17.91 7.58
CA PHE A 149 11.77 -17.81 8.91
C PHE A 149 11.08 -18.73 9.94
N ARG A 150 10.92 -20.01 9.59
CA ARG A 150 10.17 -21.06 10.32
C ARG A 150 10.52 -21.27 11.82
N ARG A 151 11.58 -20.67 12.34
CA ARG A 151 12.08 -20.89 13.71
C ARG A 151 11.37 -20.03 14.77
N ARG A 152 10.38 -19.23 14.40
CA ARG A 152 9.61 -18.36 15.32
C ARG A 152 8.11 -18.66 15.22
N PHE A 153 7.36 -18.26 16.24
CA PHE A 153 5.90 -18.39 16.25
C PHE A 153 5.24 -17.39 15.29
N TYR A 154 4.10 -17.76 14.70
CA TYR A 154 3.34 -16.91 13.78
C TYR A 154 3.05 -15.53 14.34
N ALA A 155 2.71 -15.43 15.63
CA ALA A 155 2.48 -14.16 16.30
C ALA A 155 3.69 -13.21 16.23
N GLU A 156 4.92 -13.73 16.27
CA GLU A 156 6.14 -12.90 16.17
C GLU A 156 6.27 -12.29 14.75
N HIS A 157 5.94 -13.06 13.72
CA HIS A 157 5.94 -12.60 12.34
C HIS A 157 4.84 -11.57 12.09
N VAL A 158 3.66 -11.75 12.68
CA VAL A 158 2.56 -10.76 12.62
C VAL A 158 2.99 -9.45 13.28
N ILE A 159 3.64 -9.49 14.45
CA ILE A 159 4.16 -8.29 15.12
C ILE A 159 5.21 -7.60 14.25
N HIS A 160 6.13 -8.36 13.64
CA HIS A 160 7.12 -7.80 12.73
C HIS A 160 6.47 -7.14 11.51
N ALA A 161 5.49 -7.82 10.90
CA ALA A 161 4.71 -7.32 9.77
C ALA A 161 4.03 -5.99 10.11
N LEU A 162 3.37 -5.90 11.27
CA LEU A 162 2.70 -4.68 11.73
C LEU A 162 3.68 -3.50 11.85
N HIS A 163 4.85 -3.70 12.45
CA HIS A 163 5.85 -2.63 12.54
C HIS A 163 6.43 -2.22 11.19
N LEU A 164 6.68 -3.18 10.30
CA LEU A 164 7.21 -2.89 8.96
C LEU A 164 6.20 -2.09 8.13
N HIS A 165 4.93 -2.48 8.16
CA HIS A 165 3.86 -1.74 7.45
C HIS A 165 3.58 -0.39 8.12
N SER A 166 3.67 -0.29 9.44
CA SER A 166 3.58 1.01 10.14
C SER A 166 4.67 1.98 9.66
N PHE A 167 5.90 1.49 9.49
CA PHE A 167 7.00 2.30 8.97
C PHE A 167 6.77 2.67 7.50
N LEU A 168 6.32 1.72 6.67
CA LEU A 168 5.94 1.97 5.29
C LEU A 168 4.92 3.11 5.19
N PHE A 169 3.85 3.06 5.97
CA PHE A 169 2.82 4.10 5.97
C PHE A 169 3.36 5.46 6.43
N LEU A 170 4.19 5.50 7.48
CA LEU A 170 4.80 6.75 7.94
C LEU A 170 5.76 7.35 6.91
N ALA A 171 6.61 6.52 6.30
CA ALA A 171 7.56 6.96 5.27
C ALA A 171 6.82 7.48 4.03
N THR A 172 5.80 6.76 3.55
CA THR A 172 4.97 7.21 2.43
C THR A 172 4.18 8.47 2.78
N SER A 173 3.63 8.58 3.99
CA SER A 173 2.95 9.81 4.45
C SER A 173 3.90 11.00 4.45
N THR A 174 5.14 10.81 4.92
CA THR A 174 6.15 11.86 4.94
C THR A 174 6.55 12.29 3.54
N TYR A 175 6.78 11.33 2.64
CA TYR A 175 7.05 11.58 1.22
C TYR A 175 5.91 12.37 0.56
N LEU A 176 4.65 11.95 0.78
CA LEU A 176 3.49 12.64 0.23
C LEU A 176 3.33 14.05 0.77
N SER A 177 3.50 14.27 2.07
CA SER A 177 3.47 15.62 2.65
C SER A 177 4.52 16.53 2.01
N VAL A 178 5.74 16.04 1.81
CA VAL A 178 6.80 16.80 1.10
C VAL A 178 6.42 17.04 -0.36
N ALA A 179 5.89 16.03 -1.05
CA ALA A 179 5.48 16.15 -2.44
C ALA A 179 4.36 17.19 -2.63
N TYR A 180 3.34 17.15 -1.76
CA TYR A 180 2.26 18.14 -1.73
C TYR A 180 2.79 19.53 -1.42
N PHE A 181 3.71 19.66 -0.45
CA PHE A 181 4.32 20.94 -0.11
C PHE A 181 5.13 21.55 -1.25
N ILE A 182 6.01 20.76 -1.90
CA ILE A 182 6.81 21.22 -3.05
C ILE A 182 5.88 21.76 -4.14
N ARG A 183 4.82 21.03 -4.47
CA ARG A 183 3.85 21.43 -5.51
C ARG A 183 2.96 22.59 -5.08
N LEU A 184 2.77 22.80 -3.77
CA LEU A 184 2.07 23.97 -3.23
C LEU A 184 2.92 25.24 -3.34
N VAL A 185 4.24 25.14 -3.18
CA VAL A 185 5.15 26.28 -3.24
C VAL A 185 5.57 26.58 -4.68
N ASP A 186 5.84 25.55 -5.48
CA ASP A 186 6.45 25.69 -6.80
C ASP A 186 5.90 24.63 -7.77
N ALA A 187 5.00 25.03 -8.67
CA ALA A 187 4.41 24.18 -9.70
C ALA A 187 5.23 24.18 -11.02
N THR A 188 6.53 24.46 -10.94
CA THR A 188 7.43 24.58 -12.11
C THR A 188 8.18 23.27 -12.42
N GLN A 189 9.16 23.34 -13.33
CA GLN A 189 10.05 22.23 -13.71
C GLN A 189 10.89 21.67 -12.54
N THR A 190 11.01 22.39 -11.42
CA THR A 190 11.73 21.90 -10.23
C THR A 190 11.06 20.66 -9.65
N ALA A 191 9.72 20.65 -9.56
CA ALA A 191 8.96 19.55 -9.01
C ALA A 191 9.04 18.27 -9.88
N SER A 192 9.16 18.41 -11.21
CA SER A 192 9.27 17.24 -12.11
C SER A 192 10.62 16.52 -11.98
N VAL A 193 11.67 17.18 -11.51
CA VAL A 193 12.98 16.59 -11.25
C VAL A 193 13.12 16.09 -9.81
N LEU A 194 12.67 16.87 -8.82
CA LEU A 194 12.84 16.51 -7.40
C LEU A 194 11.97 15.32 -6.97
N LEU A 195 10.74 15.20 -7.49
CA LEU A 195 9.83 14.13 -7.08
C LEU A 195 10.34 12.73 -7.44
N PRO A 196 10.80 12.44 -8.68
CA PRO A 196 11.40 11.13 -9.00
C PRO A 196 12.59 10.77 -8.10
N ILE A 197 13.46 11.74 -7.80
CA ILE A 197 14.60 11.53 -6.89
C ILE A 197 14.10 11.16 -5.49
N ALA A 198 13.10 11.87 -4.99
CA ALA A 198 12.48 11.58 -3.70
C ALA A 198 11.80 10.20 -3.67
N VAL A 199 11.20 9.74 -4.79
CA VAL A 199 10.66 8.37 -4.92
C VAL A 199 11.78 7.34 -4.80
N VAL A 200 12.87 7.52 -5.54
CA VAL A 200 14.02 6.60 -5.47
C VAL A 200 14.61 6.56 -4.06
N ALA A 201 14.73 7.71 -3.40
CA ALA A 201 15.19 7.79 -2.01
C ALA A 201 14.22 7.09 -1.03
N LEU A 202 12.91 7.23 -1.22
CA LEU A 202 11.88 6.53 -0.44
C LEU A 202 12.02 5.02 -0.61
N VAL A 203 12.05 4.53 -1.85
CA VAL A 203 12.18 3.09 -2.15
C VAL A 203 13.48 2.53 -1.56
N GLY A 204 14.61 3.23 -1.74
CA GLY A 204 15.88 2.85 -1.14
C GLY A 204 15.81 2.79 0.39
N THR A 205 15.17 3.77 1.02
CA THR A 205 14.96 3.81 2.48
C THR A 205 14.13 2.63 2.95
N LEU A 206 13.04 2.29 2.25
CA LEU A 206 12.16 1.15 2.59
C LEU A 206 12.91 -0.19 2.47
N LEU A 207 13.67 -0.39 1.40
CA LEU A 207 14.47 -1.60 1.20
C LEU A 207 15.55 -1.75 2.27
N VAL A 208 16.28 -0.67 2.54
CA VAL A 208 17.33 -0.63 3.58
C VAL A 208 16.74 -0.89 4.97
N TYR A 209 15.61 -0.25 5.29
CA TYR A 209 14.91 -0.43 6.55
C TYR A 209 14.42 -1.87 6.70
N GLY A 210 13.74 -2.41 5.69
CA GLY A 210 13.23 -3.78 5.67
C GLY A 210 14.35 -4.79 5.88
N PHE A 211 15.44 -4.67 5.12
CA PHE A 211 16.61 -5.55 5.25
C PHE A 211 17.24 -5.47 6.65
N ARG A 212 17.50 -4.27 7.17
CA ARG A 212 18.04 -4.09 8.52
C ARG A 212 17.10 -4.62 9.60
N SER A 213 15.79 -4.46 9.41
CA SER A 213 14.75 -4.94 10.32
C SER A 213 14.73 -6.47 10.37
N LEU A 214 14.76 -7.14 9.21
CA LEU A 214 14.83 -8.60 9.12
C LEU A 214 16.09 -9.12 9.83
N ARG A 215 17.26 -8.56 9.52
CA ARG A 215 18.54 -8.96 10.12
C ARG A 215 18.52 -8.82 11.65
N ARG A 216 17.93 -7.72 12.16
CA ARG A 216 17.87 -7.45 13.60
C ARG A 216 16.88 -8.36 14.33
N VAL A 217 15.74 -8.68 13.72
CA VAL A 217 14.67 -9.45 14.38
C VAL A 217 14.92 -10.94 14.33
N TYR A 218 15.40 -11.47 13.20
CA TYR A 218 15.68 -12.89 13.04
C TYR A 218 17.11 -13.28 13.42
N ALA A 219 18.01 -12.29 13.62
CA ALA A 219 19.40 -12.50 14.01
C ALA A 219 20.20 -13.44 13.09
N GLU A 220 19.86 -13.46 11.79
CA GLU A 220 20.54 -14.28 10.78
C GLU A 220 21.75 -13.54 10.14
N PRO A 221 22.74 -14.27 9.59
CA PRO A 221 23.86 -13.64 8.90
C PRO A 221 23.40 -12.91 7.63
N PHE A 222 24.24 -12.00 7.13
CA PHE A 222 23.92 -11.10 6.01
C PHE A 222 23.45 -11.85 4.77
N ARG A 223 24.20 -12.87 4.33
CA ARG A 223 23.88 -13.63 3.11
C ARG A 223 22.54 -14.35 3.20
N THR A 224 22.26 -14.98 4.35
CA THR A 224 20.98 -15.67 4.59
C THR A 224 19.82 -14.70 4.60
N THR A 225 19.99 -13.57 5.28
CA THR A 225 18.98 -12.51 5.29
C THR A 225 18.77 -11.92 3.90
N ALA A 226 19.82 -11.79 3.08
CA ALA A 226 19.75 -11.18 1.76
C ALA A 226 18.94 -12.03 0.77
N TRP A 227 19.24 -13.33 0.66
CA TRP A 227 18.47 -14.17 -0.26
C TRP A 227 17.03 -14.38 0.24
N LYS A 228 16.81 -14.56 1.56
CA LYS A 228 15.45 -14.67 2.11
C LYS A 228 14.69 -13.37 1.98
N GLY A 229 15.33 -12.23 2.21
CA GLY A 229 14.73 -10.90 2.04
C GLY A 229 14.39 -10.62 0.58
N GLY A 230 15.27 -10.97 -0.36
CA GLY A 230 15.00 -10.88 -1.80
C GLY A 230 13.85 -11.79 -2.23
N LEU A 231 13.85 -13.04 -1.77
CA LEU A 231 12.77 -13.99 -2.03
C LEU A 231 11.44 -13.53 -1.41
N LEU A 232 11.48 -12.97 -0.19
CA LEU A 232 10.32 -12.38 0.47
C LEU A 232 9.74 -11.22 -0.36
N LEU A 233 10.59 -10.31 -0.86
CA LEU A 233 10.18 -9.20 -1.71
C LEU A 233 9.54 -9.70 -3.01
N LEU A 234 10.15 -10.70 -3.66
CA LEU A 234 9.63 -11.29 -4.90
C LEU A 234 8.28 -11.96 -4.68
N LEU A 235 8.17 -12.83 -3.68
CA LEU A 235 6.92 -13.53 -3.37
C LEU A 235 5.83 -12.56 -2.92
N ASN A 236 6.19 -11.55 -2.12
CA ASN A 236 5.25 -10.50 -1.72
C ASN A 236 4.80 -9.67 -2.94
N GLY A 237 5.68 -9.43 -3.91
CA GLY A 237 5.33 -8.78 -5.19
C GLY A 237 4.32 -9.59 -6.00
N ILE A 238 4.48 -10.92 -6.07
CA ILE A 238 3.51 -11.82 -6.73
C ILE A 238 2.15 -11.79 -6.00
N VAL A 239 2.17 -11.90 -4.67
CA VAL A 239 0.93 -11.84 -3.86
C VAL A 239 0.22 -10.50 -4.05
N PHE A 240 0.98 -9.40 -4.04
CA PHE A 240 0.45 -8.06 -4.30
C PHE A 240 -0.18 -7.96 -5.69
N LEU A 241 0.53 -8.44 -6.72
CA LEU A 241 0.03 -8.42 -8.09
C LEU A 241 -1.24 -9.27 -8.24
N ALA A 242 -1.27 -10.47 -7.67
CA ALA A 242 -2.46 -11.32 -7.68
C ALA A 242 -3.65 -10.64 -6.96
N ALA A 243 -3.41 -10.05 -5.79
CA ALA A 243 -4.44 -9.30 -5.05
C ALA A 243 -4.95 -8.09 -5.85
N LEU A 244 -4.05 -7.37 -6.53
CA LEU A 244 -4.41 -6.25 -7.40
C LEU A 244 -5.26 -6.71 -8.60
N LEU A 245 -4.89 -7.82 -9.25
CA LEU A 245 -5.65 -8.37 -10.37
C LEU A 245 -7.05 -8.84 -9.94
N ILE A 246 -7.15 -9.54 -8.80
CA ILE A 246 -8.44 -9.95 -8.23
C ILE A 246 -9.30 -8.72 -7.92
N TYR A 247 -8.69 -7.68 -7.35
CA TYR A 247 -9.36 -6.43 -7.04
C TYR A 247 -9.87 -5.69 -8.29
N LEU A 248 -9.02 -5.55 -9.32
CA LEU A 248 -9.39 -4.92 -10.59
C LEU A 248 -10.51 -5.69 -11.27
N PHE A 249 -10.41 -7.03 -11.29
CA PHE A 249 -11.44 -7.90 -11.81
C PHE A 249 -12.78 -7.74 -11.07
N GLY A 250 -12.75 -7.72 -9.73
CA GLY A 250 -13.95 -7.47 -8.92
C GLY A 250 -14.55 -6.07 -9.16
N THR A 251 -13.71 -5.06 -9.37
CA THR A 251 -14.15 -3.70 -9.70
C THR A 251 -14.83 -3.66 -11.07
N LEU A 252 -14.27 -4.35 -12.07
CA LEU A 252 -14.86 -4.46 -13.41
C LEU A 252 -16.20 -5.19 -13.40
N LEU A 253 -16.36 -6.21 -12.55
CA LEU A 253 -17.64 -6.92 -12.40
C LEU A 253 -18.73 -6.07 -11.73
N MET A 254 -18.36 -5.10 -10.89
CA MET A 254 -19.29 -4.23 -10.17
C MET A 254 -19.58 -2.91 -10.90
N ALA A 255 -18.75 -2.53 -11.88
CA ALA A 255 -18.91 -1.34 -12.71
C ALA A 255 -20.17 -1.46 -13.57
#